data_AF-A0AAI8ME51-F1
#
_entry.id   AF-A0AAI8ME51-F1
#
_cell.length_a   1.000
_cell.length_b   1.000
_cell.length_c   1.000
_cell.angle_alpha   90.00
_cell.angle_beta   90.00
_cell.angle_gamma   90.00
#
_symmetry.space_group_name_H-M   'P 1'
#
loop_
_entity.id
_entity.type
_entity.pdbx_description
1 polymer ?
#
loop_
_entity_poly.entity_id
_entity_poly.type
_entity_poly.pdbx_seq_one_letter_code
_entity_poly.pdbx_strand_id
1 'polypeptide(L)'
;MAKQVRWLSDEEWARIEPLLPRGRKGAHRVDDRRVISGIVHMLKSGARWRDCPPEFGPYTTVYNRFNRWSRQGLWLQMFEALTGHNGIFDGAAIDATHVKAHRSAAGAKGGPSPKR
;
A
#
# COMPACT_ATOMS: atom_id res chain seq x y z
N MET A 1 18.03 -18.57 -8.44
CA MET A 1 16.89 -18.68 -7.52
C MET A 1 15.63 -18.31 -8.28
N ALA A 2 14.69 -19.23 -8.48
CA ALA A 2 13.45 -18.93 -9.20
C ALA A 2 12.66 -17.86 -8.42
N LYS A 3 12.26 -16.78 -9.08
CA LYS A 3 11.48 -15.70 -8.47
C LYS A 3 10.07 -16.27 -8.20
N GLN A 4 9.78 -16.67 -6.96
CA GLN A 4 8.46 -17.14 -6.57
C GLN A 4 7.48 -15.97 -6.60
N VAL A 5 6.85 -15.75 -7.75
CA VAL A 5 5.78 -14.77 -7.94
C VAL A 5 4.47 -15.34 -7.41
N ARG A 6 3.73 -14.53 -6.64
CA ARG A 6 2.43 -14.93 -6.08
C ARG A 6 1.32 -14.34 -6.95
N TRP A 7 0.38 -15.20 -7.34
CA TRP A 7 -0.87 -14.80 -8.00
C TRP A 7 -2.04 -14.94 -7.04
N LEU A 8 -3.06 -14.12 -7.22
CA LEU A 8 -4.36 -14.34 -6.55
C LEU A 8 -4.97 -15.65 -7.05
N SER A 9 -5.47 -16.48 -6.14
CA SER A 9 -6.28 -17.64 -6.50
C SER A 9 -7.62 -17.20 -7.10
N ASP A 10 -8.33 -18.12 -7.76
CA ASP A 10 -9.67 -17.82 -8.28
C ASP A 10 -10.65 -17.48 -7.16
N GLU A 11 -10.51 -18.12 -6.01
CA GLU A 11 -11.34 -17.87 -4.83
C GLU A 11 -11.09 -16.48 -4.23
N GLU A 12 -9.82 -16.10 -4.05
CA GLU A 12 -9.46 -14.75 -3.60
C GLU A 12 -9.97 -13.70 -4.61
N TRP A 13 -9.82 -13.99 -5.91
CA TRP A 13 -10.28 -13.09 -6.97
C TRP A 13 -11.80 -12.90 -6.98
N ALA A 14 -12.57 -13.97 -6.84
CA ALA A 14 -14.03 -13.92 -6.82
C ALA A 14 -14.59 -13.04 -5.70
N ARG A 15 -13.88 -12.91 -4.58
CA ARG A 15 -14.24 -12.02 -3.47
C ARG A 15 -13.87 -10.55 -3.74
N ILE A 16 -12.79 -10.30 -4.48
CA ILE A 16 -12.27 -8.95 -4.77
C ILE A 16 -12.98 -8.30 -5.96
N GLU A 17 -13.22 -9.06 -7.04
CA GLU A 17 -13.76 -8.55 -8.31
C GLU A 17 -15.04 -7.71 -8.16
N PRO A 18 -16.03 -8.09 -7.31
CA PRO A 18 -17.25 -7.30 -7.13
C PRO A 18 -17.02 -5.91 -6.53
N LEU A 19 -15.95 -5.73 -5.76
CA LEU A 19 -15.61 -4.48 -5.08
C LEU A 19 -14.93 -3.47 -6.00
N LEU A 20 -14.51 -3.91 -7.18
CA LEU A 20 -13.78 -3.05 -8.10
C LEU A 20 -14.69 -1.95 -8.64
N PRO A 21 -14.24 -0.68 -8.62
CA PRO A 21 -15.08 0.42 -9.09
C PRO A 21 -15.43 0.22 -10.56
N ARG A 22 -16.70 0.12 -10.93
CA ARG A 22 -17.14 -0.07 -12.34
C ARG A 22 -17.46 1.27 -13.02
N GLY A 23 -17.62 1.27 -14.35
CA GLY A 23 -18.17 2.41 -15.10
C GLY A 23 -17.29 3.66 -15.21
N ARG A 24 -15.96 3.57 -15.03
CA ARG A 24 -15.06 4.71 -15.24
C ARG A 24 -14.94 5.03 -16.73
N LYS A 25 -15.23 6.29 -17.10
CA LYS A 25 -14.93 6.82 -18.44
C LYS A 25 -13.42 6.91 -18.65
N GLY A 26 -12.92 6.48 -19.80
CA GLY A 26 -11.49 6.51 -20.17
C GLY A 26 -11.00 5.21 -20.77
N ALA A 27 -9.67 5.09 -20.91
CA ALA A 27 -9.02 3.91 -21.48
C ALA A 27 -9.38 2.62 -20.71
N HIS A 28 -9.51 1.52 -21.45
CA HIS A 28 -9.74 0.19 -20.89
C HIS A 28 -8.69 -0.11 -19.82
N ARG A 29 -9.16 -0.69 -18.71
CA ARG A 29 -8.27 -1.11 -17.64
C ARG A 29 -7.45 -2.30 -18.11
N VAL A 30 -6.15 -2.22 -17.84
CA VAL A 30 -5.29 -3.40 -17.80
C VAL A 30 -5.86 -4.40 -16.79
N ASP A 31 -5.64 -5.69 -17.04
CA ASP A 31 -6.09 -6.80 -16.19
C ASP A 31 -5.90 -6.50 -14.69
N ASP A 32 -7.01 -6.23 -14.00
CA ASP A 32 -7.00 -5.81 -12.60
C ASP A 32 -6.49 -6.96 -11.71
N ARG A 33 -6.77 -8.24 -12.04
CA ARG A 33 -6.28 -9.39 -11.27
C ARG A 33 -4.76 -9.47 -11.30
N ARG A 34 -4.17 -9.27 -12.48
CA ARG A 34 -2.72 -9.21 -12.66
C ARG A 34 -2.09 -8.09 -11.84
N VAL A 35 -2.65 -6.87 -11.94
CA VAL A 35 -2.12 -5.71 -11.22
C VAL A 35 -2.23 -5.88 -9.71
N ILE A 36 -3.39 -6.35 -9.20
CA ILE A 36 -3.60 -6.56 -7.77
C ILE A 36 -2.69 -7.68 -7.24
N SER A 37 -2.49 -8.77 -8.00
CA SER A 37 -1.51 -9.81 -7.66
C SER A 37 -0.11 -9.22 -7.50
N GLY A 38 0.29 -8.32 -8.41
CA GLY A 38 1.55 -7.60 -8.31
C GLY A 38 1.65 -6.71 -7.08
N ILE A 39 0.60 -5.97 -6.74
CA ILE A 39 0.54 -5.14 -5.54
C ILE A 39 0.72 -6.02 -4.29
N VAL A 40 -0.02 -7.11 -4.16
CA VAL A 40 0.07 -8.03 -3.03
C VAL A 40 1.48 -8.64 -2.92
N HIS A 41 2.10 -9.02 -4.04
CA HIS A 41 3.47 -9.51 -4.05
C HIS A 41 4.47 -8.44 -3.56
N MET A 42 4.33 -7.19 -4.02
CA MET A 42 5.21 -6.10 -3.59
C MET A 42 5.05 -5.78 -2.10
N LEU A 43 3.81 -5.74 -1.61
CA LEU A 43 3.54 -5.49 -0.18
C LEU A 43 4.05 -6.63 0.70
N LYS A 44 3.94 -7.89 0.27
CA LYS A 44 4.44 -9.05 1.02
C LYS A 44 5.97 -9.12 1.03
N SER A 45 6.62 -8.76 -0.08
CA SER A 45 8.08 -8.84 -0.21
C SER A 45 8.81 -7.64 0.39
N GLY A 46 8.14 -6.50 0.54
CA GLY A 46 8.77 -5.24 0.97
C GLY A 46 9.78 -4.69 -0.05
N ALA A 47 9.83 -5.24 -1.27
CA ALA A 47 10.75 -4.80 -2.30
C ALA A 47 10.40 -3.39 -2.79
N ARG A 48 11.40 -2.69 -3.35
CA ARG A 48 11.16 -1.38 -3.97
C ARG A 48 10.21 -1.56 -5.15
N TRP A 49 9.24 -0.65 -5.32
CA TRP A 49 8.29 -0.70 -6.44
C TRP A 49 8.98 -0.88 -7.81
N ARG A 50 10.13 -0.25 -8.04
CA ARG A 50 10.91 -0.38 -9.28
C ARG A 50 11.39 -1.80 -9.57
N ASP A 51 11.51 -2.64 -8.55
CA ASP A 51 11.95 -4.04 -8.65
C ASP A 51 10.77 -5.00 -8.89
N CYS A 52 9.56 -4.46 -9.16
CA CYS A 52 8.36 -5.22 -9.43
C CYS A 52 8.59 -6.22 -10.57
N PRO A 53 8.23 -7.51 -10.37
CA PRO A 53 8.34 -8.51 -11.42
C PRO A 53 7.56 -8.10 -12.70
N PRO A 54 8.18 -8.19 -13.89
CA PRO A 54 7.56 -7.78 -15.15
C PRO A 54 6.31 -8.58 -15.51
N GLU A 55 6.15 -9.77 -14.92
CA GLU A 55 4.97 -10.62 -15.03
C GLU A 55 3.70 -9.88 -14.56
N PHE A 56 3.81 -8.91 -13.65
CA PHE A 56 2.67 -8.08 -13.21
C PHE A 56 2.44 -6.82 -14.04
N GLY A 57 3.32 -6.53 -15.00
CA GLY A 57 3.27 -5.37 -15.87
C GLY A 57 4.17 -4.22 -15.38
N PRO A 58 4.05 -3.03 -15.99
CA PRO A 58 4.89 -1.89 -15.63
C PRO A 58 4.73 -1.50 -14.16
N TYR A 59 5.84 -1.34 -13.44
CA TYR A 59 5.81 -1.01 -12.02
C TYR A 59 5.03 0.30 -11.73
N THR A 60 5.06 1.24 -12.67
CA THR A 60 4.32 2.50 -12.58
C THR A 60 2.82 2.26 -12.56
N THR A 61 2.30 1.32 -13.35
CA THR A 61 0.89 0.92 -13.35
C THR A 61 0.50 0.29 -12.01
N VAL A 62 1.34 -0.61 -11.49
CA VAL A 62 1.16 -1.28 -10.20
C VAL A 62 1.09 -0.25 -9.06
N TYR A 63 2.10 0.62 -8.97
CA TYR A 63 2.17 1.66 -7.94
C TYR A 63 1.04 2.70 -8.07
N ASN A 64 0.78 3.21 -9.27
CA ASN A 64 -0.26 4.21 -9.48
C ASN A 64 -1.65 3.66 -9.14
N ARG A 65 -1.88 2.35 -9.38
CA ARG A 65 -3.10 1.68 -8.97
C ARG A 65 -3.21 1.60 -7.44
N PHE A 66 -2.15 1.11 -6.79
CA PHE A 66 -2.07 1.07 -5.33
C PHE A 66 -2.38 2.43 -4.70
N ASN A 67 -1.66 3.47 -5.11
CA ASN A 67 -1.80 4.82 -4.57
C ASN A 67 -3.21 5.40 -4.81
N ARG A 68 -3.74 5.23 -6.02
CA ARG A 68 -5.09 5.70 -6.35
C ARG A 68 -6.16 5.06 -5.48
N TRP A 69 -6.09 3.74 -5.29
CA TRP A 69 -7.09 2.99 -4.54
C TRP A 69 -6.94 3.12 -3.02
N SER A 70 -5.72 3.37 -2.54
CA SER A 70 -5.47 3.77 -1.15
C SER A 70 -6.22 5.05 -0.80
N ARG A 71 -6.10 6.07 -1.65
CA ARG A 71 -6.85 7.33 -1.50
C ARG A 71 -8.37 7.18 -1.61
N GLN A 72 -8.85 6.08 -2.18
CA GLN A 72 -10.29 5.77 -2.28
C GLN A 72 -10.79 4.87 -1.15
N GLY A 73 -9.92 4.41 -0.24
CA GLY A 73 -10.28 3.46 0.82
C GLY A 73 -10.58 2.05 0.33
N LEU A 74 -10.34 1.73 -0.95
CA LEU A 74 -10.69 0.43 -1.55
C LEU A 74 -9.89 -0.72 -0.95
N TRP A 75 -8.65 -0.49 -0.53
CA TRP A 75 -7.84 -1.54 0.10
C TRP A 75 -8.42 -2.03 1.42
N LEU A 76 -9.05 -1.13 2.19
CA LEU A 76 -9.72 -1.51 3.42
C LEU A 76 -10.93 -2.41 3.10
N GLN A 77 -11.78 -2.00 2.15
CA GLN A 77 -12.95 -2.80 1.73
C GLN A 77 -12.54 -4.20 1.23
N MET A 78 -11.45 -4.30 0.46
CA MET A 78 -10.91 -5.58 0.02
C MET A 78 -10.41 -6.43 1.19
N PHE A 79 -9.73 -5.82 2.16
CA PHE A 79 -9.27 -6.51 3.36
C PHE A 79 -10.45 -7.07 4.17
N GLU A 80 -11.49 -6.27 4.37
CA GLU A 80 -12.70 -6.68 5.09
C GLU A 80 -13.39 -7.86 4.39
N ALA A 81 -13.55 -7.79 3.06
CA ALA A 81 -14.17 -8.85 2.28
C ALA A 81 -13.36 -10.17 2.29
N LEU A 82 -12.03 -10.09 2.36
CA LEU A 82 -11.18 -11.28 2.40
C LEU A 82 -11.10 -11.89 3.80
N THR A 83 -11.10 -11.07 4.86
CA THR A 83 -10.83 -11.52 6.24
C THR A 83 -12.08 -11.63 7.11
N GLY A 84 -13.20 -11.03 6.71
CA GLY A 84 -14.40 -10.90 7.54
C GLY A 84 -14.26 -9.92 8.71
N HIS A 85 -13.13 -9.21 8.84
CA HIS A 85 -12.87 -8.26 9.91
C HIS A 85 -12.95 -6.83 9.38
N ASN A 86 -13.63 -5.93 10.10
CA ASN A 86 -13.84 -4.51 9.75
C ASN A 86 -12.59 -3.61 9.91
N GLY A 87 -11.39 -4.19 9.90
CA GLY A 87 -10.13 -3.45 10.11
C GLY A 87 -9.93 -2.89 11.52
N ILE A 88 -10.87 -3.11 12.46
CA ILE A 88 -10.66 -2.85 13.89
C ILE A 88 -9.88 -4.04 14.45
N PHE A 89 -8.56 -3.90 14.49
CA PHE A 89 -7.73 -4.78 15.29
C PHE A 89 -7.87 -4.35 16.75
N ASP A 90 -8.05 -5.31 17.66
CA ASP A 90 -7.96 -5.07 19.12
C ASP A 90 -6.52 -4.72 19.57
N GLY A 91 -5.65 -4.32 18.64
CA GLY A 91 -4.26 -3.99 18.83
C GLY A 91 -3.81 -2.91 17.84
N ALA A 92 -3.17 -1.87 18.37
CA ALA A 92 -2.65 -0.76 17.59
C ALA A 92 -1.28 -1.10 16.98
N ALA A 93 -1.09 -0.80 15.69
CA ALA A 93 0.23 -0.79 15.08
C ALA A 93 0.94 0.53 15.41
N ILE A 94 1.96 0.47 16.28
CA ILE A 94 2.79 1.62 16.63
C ILE A 94 4.06 1.57 15.78
N ASP A 95 4.24 2.55 14.90
CA ASP A 95 5.50 2.86 14.23
C ASP A 95 6.10 4.12 14.87
N ALA A 96 7.41 4.10 15.13
CA ALA A 96 8.18 5.27 15.53
C ALA A 96 9.37 5.46 14.57
N THR A 97 9.46 6.64 13.96
CA THR A 97 10.65 7.06 13.21
C THR A 97 11.46 8.05 14.05
N HIS A 98 12.74 7.76 14.29
CA HIS A 98 13.69 8.68 14.91
C HIS A 98 14.63 9.28 13.84
N VAL A 99 14.66 10.62 13.74
CA VAL A 99 15.65 11.35 12.94
C VAL A 99 16.52 12.16 13.89
N LYS A 100 17.85 11.97 13.81
CA LYS A 100 18.80 12.78 14.56
C LYS A 100 18.72 14.24 14.06
N ALA A 101 18.39 15.16 14.96
CA ALA A 101 18.38 16.57 14.63
C ALA A 101 19.78 17.05 14.22
N HIS A 102 19.85 17.93 13.22
CA HIS A 102 21.10 18.59 12.83
C HIS A 102 21.66 19.38 14.02
N ARG A 103 22.99 19.50 14.13
CA ARG A 103 23.67 20.22 15.23
C ARG A 103 23.19 21.67 15.42
N SER A 104 22.65 22.29 14.37
CA SER A 104 22.11 23.65 14.37
C SER A 104 20.60 23.72 14.68
N ALA A 105 19.95 22.61 15.05
CA ALA A 105 18.54 22.59 15.44
C ALA A 105 18.30 23.11 16.88
N ALA A 106 19.37 23.30 17.66
CA ALA A 106 19.30 23.91 18.98
C ALA A 106 19.36 25.45 18.84
N GLY A 107 18.39 26.15 19.45
CA GLY A 107 18.44 27.62 19.59
C GLY A 107 17.31 28.41 18.94
N ALA A 108 16.04 28.00 19.11
CA ALA A 108 14.92 28.89 18.78
C ALA A 108 14.98 30.18 19.62
N LYS A 109 14.55 31.31 19.03
CA LYS A 109 14.51 32.61 19.71
C LYS A 109 13.59 32.52 20.93
N GLY A 110 14.14 32.69 22.14
CA GLY A 110 13.42 32.54 23.41
C GLY A 110 13.89 31.37 24.29
N GLY A 111 15.17 31.00 24.24
CA GLY A 111 15.76 29.93 25.06
C GLY A 111 15.37 30.00 26.55
N PRO A 112 15.58 28.91 27.32
CA PRO A 112 15.00 28.76 28.65
C PRO A 112 15.37 29.95 29.55
N SER A 113 14.36 30.71 29.97
CA SER A 113 14.53 31.83 30.89
C SER A 113 15.15 31.32 32.19
N PRO A 114 16.19 31.99 32.72
CA PRO A 114 16.72 31.65 34.03
C PRO A 114 15.60 31.79 35.06
N LYS A 115 15.25 30.69 35.75
CA LYS A 115 14.46 30.79 36.98
C LYS A 115 15.39 31.35 38.05
N ARG A 116 15.17 32.61 38.43
CA ARG A 116 15.74 33.21 39.64
C ARG A 116 14.98 32.71 40.87
#